data_AF-A0A2H3JGF4-F1
#
_entry.id   AF-A0A2H3JGF4-F1
#
_cell.length_a   1.000
_cell.length_b   1.000
_cell.length_c   1.000
_cell.angle_alpha   90.00
_cell.angle_beta   90.00
_cell.angle_gamma   90.00
#
_symmetry.space_group_name_H-M   'P 1'
#
loop_
_entity.id
_entity.type
_entity.pdbx_description
1 polymer ?
#
loop_
_entity_poly.entity_id
_entity_poly.type
_entity_poly.pdbx_seq_one_letter_code
_entity_poly.pdbx_strand_id
1 'polypeptide(L)'
;MLKKPPPCGKRPPSMLIWGAELDSFFFTERIPGAPIRCCWTRSMIQEFGENFYELEEIDEEEPDPYVIEPYPLLGIKFKVSEQVEEGSYSLEGILPLADQNFLTMSSNERFRVVAGEIAYRRLITGIQADDDGALAEGVALAVVATDTVIASTDDLDEMDSGNIPNVEDPDEPETDDYADSSDVDAESADEDAEATDVDTESTDNVALRVAVGTFERDLDTADGGNEPTPDPSQPFSNLHKLEEFIPDEYFPDILMVHDPDRLTSGVIKDPPKRVTPYKYDTRAIKYRRVWPKLEGAKEGQTSTSTVPEARVAHLHLSVRHRMGVGHHSLVYRAALTPPDPLTAHSPGGRVTVAAKMSFPKESARDMLENEAKMYNIFPKHLMEDWSGYYLVTPHKFPVPADAVVPKFFGYYVPVDDETSKGSSLGRSPILLLEECGEPIKVEKLSPDERSQCYTHILRLNYLEILQNSIYARNIMVQPGPLSVHPSKRSMEQPSFRVIDFGRGEVFSDWFQQRYSLDNMRGWSSEKIRAAVRPWREKREMQEREIREELQLPMHIT
;
A
#
# COMPACT_ATOMS: atom_id res chain seq x y z
N MET A 1 41.83 -10.58 -3.11
CA MET A 1 41.02 -10.73 -1.87
C MET A 1 39.98 -9.62 -1.88
N LEU A 2 38.73 -9.90 -1.49
CA LEU A 2 37.72 -8.84 -1.35
C LEU A 2 38.24 -7.75 -0.41
N LYS A 3 38.10 -6.48 -0.80
CA LYS A 3 38.21 -5.36 0.13
C LYS A 3 37.27 -5.64 1.31
N LYS A 4 37.74 -5.37 2.53
CA LYS A 4 36.94 -5.48 3.74
C LYS A 4 36.59 -4.06 4.20
N PRO A 5 35.32 -3.72 4.44
CA PRO A 5 34.12 -4.57 4.28
C PRO A 5 33.81 -4.90 2.80
N PRO A 6 33.04 -5.97 2.52
CA PRO A 6 32.51 -6.19 1.18
C PRO A 6 31.67 -4.97 0.74
N PRO A 7 31.57 -4.71 -0.56
CA PRO A 7 30.84 -3.55 -1.06
C PRO A 7 29.37 -3.65 -0.65
N CYS A 8 28.83 -2.53 -0.17
CA CYS A 8 27.46 -2.48 0.28
C CYS A 8 26.50 -2.30 -0.91
N GLY A 9 26.90 -1.65 -1.99
CA GLY A 9 26.02 -1.21 -3.08
C GLY A 9 24.96 -0.23 -2.60
N LYS A 10 24.05 0.14 -3.52
CA LYS A 10 22.87 0.94 -3.18
C LYS A 10 21.87 0.08 -2.40
N ARG A 11 21.21 0.66 -1.39
CA ARG A 11 20.28 -0.06 -0.49
C ARG A 11 19.09 0.81 -0.13
N PRO A 12 17.86 0.26 -0.13
CA PRO A 12 16.72 0.89 0.53
C PRO A 12 16.88 0.86 2.07
N PRO A 13 15.97 1.49 2.84
CA PRO A 13 15.92 1.38 4.30
C PRO A 13 15.76 -0.05 4.84
N SER A 14 15.28 -1.00 4.03
CA SER A 14 15.19 -2.41 4.43
C SER A 14 16.55 -3.11 4.51
N MET A 15 17.62 -2.48 3.99
CA MET A 15 18.99 -2.99 3.92
C MET A 15 19.16 -4.28 3.09
N LEU A 16 18.12 -4.70 2.36
CA LEU A 16 18.17 -5.84 1.45
C LEU A 16 18.97 -5.51 0.19
N ILE A 17 19.55 -6.54 -0.42
CA ILE A 17 20.23 -6.40 -1.72
C ILE A 17 19.21 -5.90 -2.75
N TRP A 18 19.58 -4.84 -3.45
CA TRP A 18 18.69 -4.10 -4.33
C TRP A 18 19.34 -3.83 -5.69
N GLY A 19 18.54 -3.91 -6.75
CA GLY A 19 18.90 -3.48 -8.09
C GLY A 19 17.73 -2.75 -8.74
N ALA A 20 18.04 -1.74 -9.56
CA ALA A 20 17.03 -0.95 -10.26
C ALA A 20 16.20 -1.79 -11.24
N GLU A 21 16.86 -2.74 -11.90
CA GLU A 21 16.28 -3.62 -12.92
C GLU A 21 16.71 -5.08 -12.69
N LEU A 22 16.14 -6.03 -13.43
CA LEU A 22 16.49 -7.45 -13.30
C LEU A 22 17.91 -7.75 -13.79
N ASP A 23 18.40 -6.98 -14.78
CA ASP A 23 19.75 -7.09 -15.33
C ASP A 23 20.83 -6.52 -14.38
N SER A 24 20.42 -5.81 -13.32
CA SER A 24 21.32 -5.33 -12.28
C SER A 24 21.92 -6.46 -11.43
N PHE A 25 21.43 -7.70 -11.54
CA PHE A 25 21.86 -8.82 -10.69
C PHE A 25 22.81 -9.78 -11.43
N PHE A 26 24.03 -9.90 -10.92
CA PHE A 26 25.10 -10.73 -11.49
C PHE A 26 25.38 -11.91 -10.58
N PHE A 27 25.14 -13.13 -11.08
CA PHE A 27 25.43 -14.36 -10.37
C PHE A 27 26.78 -14.92 -10.79
N THR A 28 27.72 -14.95 -9.85
CA THR A 28 29.08 -15.44 -10.10
C THR A 28 29.37 -16.71 -9.31
N GLU A 29 30.02 -17.66 -9.96
CA GLU A 29 30.56 -18.86 -9.31
C GLU A 29 32.03 -18.59 -8.93
N ARG A 30 32.30 -18.42 -7.64
CA ARG A 30 33.67 -18.14 -7.17
C ARG A 30 34.57 -19.37 -7.17
N ILE A 31 33.99 -20.54 -7.03
CA ILE A 31 34.68 -21.82 -7.01
C ILE A 31 33.97 -22.70 -8.04
N PRO A 32 34.59 -22.96 -9.20
CA PRO A 32 33.99 -23.80 -10.23
C PRO A 32 33.56 -25.17 -9.69
N GLY A 33 32.33 -25.56 -9.99
CA GLY A 33 31.68 -26.78 -9.49
C GLY A 33 31.08 -26.68 -8.08
N ALA A 34 31.17 -25.54 -7.40
CA ALA A 34 30.57 -25.38 -6.08
C ALA A 34 29.08 -24.98 -6.21
N PRO A 35 28.18 -25.57 -5.40
CA PRO A 35 26.75 -25.24 -5.45
C PRO A 35 26.41 -23.87 -4.83
N ILE A 36 27.38 -22.96 -4.73
CA ILE A 36 27.27 -21.65 -4.09
C ILE A 36 27.53 -20.58 -5.15
N ARG A 37 26.48 -19.87 -5.53
CA ARG A 37 26.57 -18.67 -6.37
C ARG A 37 26.55 -17.42 -5.49
N CYS A 38 27.45 -16.49 -5.75
CA CYS A 38 27.42 -15.17 -5.14
C CYS A 38 26.64 -14.22 -6.05
N CYS A 39 25.66 -13.52 -5.50
CA CYS A 39 25.00 -12.44 -6.21
C CYS A 39 25.69 -11.11 -5.94
N TRP A 40 25.86 -10.33 -7.00
CA TRP A 40 26.36 -8.95 -6.99
C TRP A 40 25.32 -8.07 -7.65
N THR A 41 25.17 -6.83 -7.21
CA THR A 41 24.36 -5.85 -7.93
C THR A 41 25.27 -4.91 -8.73
N ARG A 42 24.75 -4.26 -9.76
CA ARG A 42 25.48 -3.26 -10.56
C ARG A 42 26.21 -2.25 -9.66
N SER A 43 25.50 -1.64 -8.70
CA SER A 43 26.08 -0.74 -7.70
C SER A 43 27.15 -1.38 -6.79
N MET A 44 27.03 -2.66 -6.44
CA MET A 44 28.09 -3.35 -5.67
C MET A 44 29.37 -3.53 -6.50
N ILE A 45 29.24 -3.82 -7.80
CA ILE A 45 30.39 -3.95 -8.71
C ILE A 45 31.04 -2.57 -8.91
N GLN A 46 30.22 -1.51 -9.10
CA GLN A 46 30.68 -0.12 -9.22
C GLN A 46 31.47 0.31 -7.98
N GLU A 47 30.95 0.06 -6.77
CA GLU A 47 31.63 0.37 -5.51
C GLU A 47 32.96 -0.41 -5.35
N PHE A 48 32.99 -1.66 -5.81
CA PHE A 48 34.19 -2.50 -5.68
C PHE A 48 35.36 -1.97 -6.52
N GLY A 49 35.05 -1.46 -7.72
CA GLY A 49 35.99 -0.93 -8.69
C GLY A 49 36.75 -2.00 -9.49
N GLU A 50 36.15 -3.17 -9.72
CA GLU A 50 36.70 -4.19 -10.63
C GLU A 50 36.27 -3.89 -12.08
N ASN A 51 37.26 -3.84 -12.99
CA ASN A 51 37.19 -3.86 -14.47
C ASN A 51 35.86 -3.43 -15.13
N PHE A 52 35.37 -2.24 -14.81
CA PHE A 52 34.25 -1.62 -15.52
C PHE A 52 34.57 -1.32 -16.99
N TYR A 53 35.86 -1.25 -17.34
CA TYR A 53 36.35 -0.75 -18.63
C TYR A 53 36.10 -1.67 -19.84
N GLU A 54 35.68 -2.93 -19.64
CA GLU A 54 35.33 -3.84 -20.76
C GLU A 54 33.82 -4.01 -20.94
N LEU A 55 33.01 -3.43 -20.05
CA LEU A 55 31.55 -3.36 -20.18
C LEU A 55 31.19 -1.97 -20.71
N GLU A 56 31.58 -1.67 -21.95
CA GLU A 56 31.29 -0.40 -22.65
C GLU A 56 29.78 -0.06 -22.72
N GLU A 57 28.91 -0.97 -22.28
CA GLU A 57 27.45 -0.80 -22.24
C GLU A 57 26.88 -0.45 -20.85
N ILE A 58 27.67 -0.46 -19.77
CA ILE A 58 27.20 -0.13 -18.41
C ILE A 58 27.76 1.24 -17.96
N ASP A 59 27.66 2.25 -18.83
CA ASP A 59 28.07 3.62 -18.50
C ASP A 59 27.01 4.36 -17.67
N GLU A 60 25.79 3.83 -17.59
CA GLU A 60 24.71 4.44 -16.82
C GLU A 60 24.83 4.12 -15.33
N GLU A 61 24.94 5.19 -14.52
CA GLU A 61 24.88 5.10 -13.07
C GLU A 61 23.54 4.48 -12.64
N GLU A 62 23.58 3.41 -11.84
CA GLU A 62 22.36 2.79 -11.31
C GLU A 62 21.62 3.84 -10.46
N PRO A 63 20.31 4.10 -10.66
CA PRO A 63 19.61 5.12 -9.87
C PRO A 63 19.57 4.77 -8.39
N ASP A 64 19.34 5.76 -7.52
CA ASP A 64 19.10 5.49 -6.10
C ASP A 64 17.71 4.88 -5.88
N PRO A 65 17.55 3.93 -4.93
CA PRO A 65 16.25 3.40 -4.59
C PRO A 65 15.36 4.51 -4.03
N TYR A 66 14.12 4.60 -4.53
CA TYR A 66 13.14 5.58 -4.07
C TYR A 66 11.79 4.91 -3.78
N VAL A 67 10.97 5.57 -2.96
CA VAL A 67 9.60 5.15 -2.67
C VAL A 67 8.73 5.44 -3.89
N ILE A 68 8.03 4.43 -4.38
CA ILE A 68 6.97 4.60 -5.38
C ILE A 68 5.70 5.00 -4.63
N GLU A 69 5.31 6.26 -4.77
CA GLU A 69 4.07 6.74 -4.18
C GLU A 69 2.85 6.14 -4.89
N PRO A 70 1.81 5.75 -4.14
CA PRO A 70 0.54 5.37 -4.73
C PRO A 70 -0.11 6.58 -5.42
N TYR A 71 -1.10 6.32 -6.28
CA TYR A 71 -1.86 7.39 -6.91
C TYR A 71 -2.49 8.31 -5.84
N PRO A 72 -2.22 9.63 -5.86
CA PRO A 72 -2.64 10.53 -4.80
C PRO A 72 -4.15 10.68 -4.80
N LEU A 73 -4.78 10.37 -3.67
CA LEU A 73 -6.23 10.50 -3.46
C LEU A 73 -6.55 11.61 -2.48
N LEU A 74 -5.62 11.96 -1.60
CA LEU A 74 -5.75 12.98 -0.60
C LEU A 74 -5.20 14.31 -1.11
N GLY A 75 -5.85 15.37 -0.65
CA GLY A 75 -5.43 16.73 -0.87
C GLY A 75 -5.93 17.65 0.25
N ILE A 76 -5.41 18.87 0.26
CA ILE A 76 -5.76 19.87 1.26
C ILE A 76 -6.83 20.78 0.66
N LYS A 77 -7.99 20.87 1.33
CA LYS A 77 -8.96 21.93 1.05
C LYS A 77 -8.35 23.24 1.48
N PHE A 78 -8.34 24.18 0.55
CA PHE A 78 -7.98 25.55 0.88
C PHE A 78 -9.12 26.46 0.44
N LYS A 79 -9.35 27.49 1.25
CA LYS A 79 -10.27 28.58 0.93
C LYS A 79 -9.44 29.85 0.86
N VAL A 80 -9.30 30.41 -0.33
CA VAL A 80 -8.75 31.76 -0.47
C VAL A 80 -9.92 32.72 -0.54
N SER A 81 -10.08 33.53 0.50
CA SER A 81 -10.95 34.71 0.46
C SER A 81 -10.07 35.95 0.29
N GLU A 82 -10.24 36.66 -0.81
CA GLU A 82 -9.60 37.95 -1.03
C GLU A 82 -10.67 39.04 -0.99
N GLN A 83 -10.44 40.07 -0.18
CA GLN A 83 -11.26 41.27 -0.18
C GLN A 83 -10.64 42.26 -1.16
N VAL A 84 -11.29 42.45 -2.30
CA VAL A 84 -10.94 43.52 -3.25
C VAL A 84 -11.91 44.68 -3.00
N GLU A 85 -11.47 45.93 -3.22
CA GLU A 85 -12.29 47.13 -2.99
C GLU A 85 -13.64 47.11 -3.75
N GLU A 86 -13.77 46.30 -4.80
CA GLU A 86 -14.98 46.13 -5.61
C GLU A 86 -15.77 44.84 -5.33
N GLY A 87 -15.36 44.00 -4.37
CA GLY A 87 -16.08 42.78 -4.01
C GLY A 87 -15.23 41.72 -3.31
N SER A 88 -15.87 40.80 -2.59
CA SER A 88 -15.22 39.62 -2.03
C SER A 88 -15.33 38.43 -2.97
N TYR A 89 -14.19 37.84 -3.34
CA TYR A 89 -14.16 36.57 -4.07
C TYR A 89 -13.67 35.46 -3.14
N SER A 90 -14.32 34.30 -3.17
CA SER A 90 -13.85 33.10 -2.49
C SER A 90 -13.61 31.98 -3.50
N LEU A 91 -12.36 31.52 -3.58
CA LEU A 91 -11.97 30.34 -4.34
C LEU A 91 -11.77 29.17 -3.38
N GLU A 92 -12.44 28.06 -3.67
CA GLU A 92 -12.25 26.79 -2.97
C GLU A 92 -11.65 25.78 -3.95
N GLY A 93 -10.60 25.09 -3.51
CA GLY A 93 -9.93 24.07 -4.31
C GLY A 93 -9.33 22.97 -3.44
N ILE A 94 -8.85 21.93 -4.10
CA ILE A 94 -8.15 20.80 -3.47
C ILE A 94 -6.77 20.72 -4.10
N LEU A 95 -5.73 20.83 -3.27
CA LEU A 95 -4.35 20.65 -3.68
C LEU A 95 -3.90 19.23 -3.37
N PRO A 96 -3.38 18.47 -4.35
CA PRO A 96 -2.81 17.15 -4.10
C PRO A 96 -1.72 17.22 -3.05
N LEU A 97 -1.66 16.19 -2.19
CA LEU A 97 -0.73 16.19 -1.06
C LEU A 97 0.73 15.91 -1.46
N ALA A 98 0.93 15.29 -2.62
CA ALA A 98 2.25 14.96 -3.17
C ALA A 98 3.12 16.19 -3.46
N ASP A 99 2.53 17.39 -3.58
CA ASP A 99 3.27 18.64 -3.79
C ASP A 99 3.65 19.31 -2.46
N GLN A 100 4.45 18.62 -1.64
CA GLN A 100 4.85 19.13 -0.31
C GLN A 100 5.63 20.45 -0.37
N ASN A 101 6.30 20.73 -1.50
CA ASN A 101 6.98 22.01 -1.72
C ASN A 101 6.00 23.18 -1.60
N PHE A 102 4.76 23.01 -2.03
CA PHE A 102 3.70 24.01 -1.92
C PHE A 102 3.38 24.42 -0.47
N LEU A 103 3.44 23.49 0.48
CA LEU A 103 3.14 23.77 1.90
C LEU A 103 4.17 24.65 2.58
N THR A 104 5.35 24.79 1.99
CA THR A 104 6.40 25.71 2.48
C THR A 104 6.33 27.09 1.84
N MET A 105 5.56 27.25 0.75
CA MET A 105 5.41 28.53 0.04
C MET A 105 4.61 29.56 0.85
N SER A 106 4.86 30.84 0.60
CA SER A 106 4.08 31.95 1.15
C SER A 106 2.64 31.97 0.60
N SER A 107 1.70 32.61 1.31
CA SER A 107 0.29 32.68 0.87
C SER A 107 0.11 33.26 -0.54
N ASN A 108 0.95 34.21 -0.94
CA ASN A 108 0.91 34.81 -2.29
C ASN A 108 1.42 33.85 -3.37
N GLU A 109 2.46 33.08 -3.08
CA GLU A 109 2.97 32.05 -4.00
C GLU A 109 1.97 30.92 -4.17
N ARG A 110 1.34 30.49 -3.07
CA ARG A 110 0.26 29.50 -3.10
C ARG A 110 -0.89 29.94 -3.99
N PHE A 111 -1.32 31.20 -3.85
CA PHE A 111 -2.39 31.76 -4.68
C PHE A 111 -2.02 31.74 -6.17
N ARG A 112 -0.79 32.11 -6.52
CA ARG A 112 -0.31 32.12 -7.91
C ARG A 112 -0.29 30.73 -8.54
N VAL A 113 0.23 29.74 -7.83
CA VAL A 113 0.27 28.36 -8.32
C VAL A 113 -1.15 27.80 -8.48
N VAL A 114 -2.03 28.04 -7.51
CA VAL A 114 -3.45 27.63 -7.60
C VAL A 114 -4.16 28.32 -8.77
N ALA A 115 -3.98 29.63 -8.93
CA ALA A 115 -4.59 30.38 -10.03
C ALA A 115 -4.09 29.87 -11.39
N GLY A 116 -2.79 29.54 -11.48
CA GLY A 116 -2.20 28.90 -12.66
C GLY A 116 -2.78 27.53 -12.97
N GLU A 117 -2.94 26.66 -11.96
CA GLU A 117 -3.51 25.33 -12.14
C GLU A 117 -5.00 25.38 -12.53
N ILE A 118 -5.77 26.28 -11.91
CA ILE A 118 -7.18 26.50 -12.27
C ILE A 118 -7.29 27.02 -13.71
N ALA A 119 -6.42 27.97 -14.10
CA ALA A 119 -6.36 28.46 -15.48
C ALA A 119 -6.00 27.35 -16.47
N TYR A 120 -5.03 26.50 -16.13
CA TYR A 120 -4.60 25.36 -16.94
C TYR A 120 -5.71 24.31 -17.09
N ARG A 121 -6.40 23.94 -16.00
CA ARG A 121 -7.54 23.00 -16.04
C ARG A 121 -8.70 23.56 -16.87
N ARG A 122 -9.00 24.86 -16.75
CA ARG A 122 -10.00 25.52 -17.61
C ARG A 122 -9.61 25.50 -19.08
N LEU A 123 -8.32 25.65 -19.40
CA LEU A 123 -7.79 25.57 -20.76
C LEU A 123 -7.97 24.15 -21.34
N ILE A 124 -7.69 23.11 -20.55
CA ILE A 124 -7.79 21.71 -20.98
C ILE A 124 -9.25 21.25 -21.12
N THR A 125 -10.16 21.69 -20.24
CA THR A 125 -11.56 21.27 -20.30
C THR A 125 -12.36 21.89 -21.44
N GLY A 126 -11.74 22.74 -22.28
CA GLY A 126 -12.34 23.21 -23.51
C GLY A 126 -13.73 23.83 -23.32
N ILE A 127 -13.88 24.70 -22.32
CA ILE A 127 -15.08 25.55 -22.25
C ILE A 127 -14.97 26.48 -23.46
N GLN A 128 -15.73 26.17 -24.52
CA GLN A 128 -16.03 27.14 -25.55
C GLN A 128 -16.64 28.34 -24.84
N ALA A 129 -15.96 29.49 -24.91
CA ALA A 129 -16.57 30.74 -24.56
C ALA A 129 -17.79 30.90 -25.48
N ASP A 130 -18.98 30.98 -24.90
CA ASP A 130 -20.15 31.44 -25.64
C ASP A 130 -19.84 32.84 -26.19
N ASP A 131 -20.22 33.07 -27.44
CA ASP A 131 -19.89 34.21 -28.31
C ASP A 131 -20.38 35.61 -27.81
N ASP A 132 -20.74 35.75 -26.53
CA ASP A 132 -21.14 37.03 -25.93
C ASP A 132 -19.97 37.62 -25.12
N GLY A 133 -19.08 38.29 -25.86
CA GLY A 133 -17.91 38.97 -25.32
C GLY A 133 -18.25 40.00 -24.23
N ALA A 134 -18.07 39.62 -22.97
CA ALA A 134 -17.85 40.53 -21.84
C ALA A 134 -17.46 39.76 -20.56
N LEU A 135 -16.27 39.12 -20.53
CA LEU A 135 -15.56 38.76 -19.29
C LEU A 135 -14.15 38.21 -19.61
N ALA A 136 -13.27 39.06 -20.17
CA ALA A 136 -11.88 38.69 -20.46
C ALA A 136 -10.82 39.70 -19.98
N GLU A 137 -11.18 40.77 -19.28
CA GLU A 137 -10.18 41.75 -18.79
C GLU A 137 -9.80 41.60 -17.31
N GLY A 138 -10.49 40.76 -16.53
CA GLY A 138 -10.26 40.66 -15.08
C GLY A 138 -9.22 39.62 -14.61
N VAL A 139 -8.85 38.64 -15.45
CA VAL A 139 -8.00 37.50 -15.02
C VAL A 139 -6.68 37.41 -15.80
N ALA A 140 -6.47 38.28 -16.79
CA ALA A 140 -5.24 38.31 -17.59
C ALA A 140 -4.02 38.94 -16.87
N LEU A 141 -4.18 39.45 -15.63
CA LEU A 141 -3.13 40.21 -14.95
C LEU A 141 -2.21 39.40 -14.01
N ALA A 142 -2.33 38.06 -13.98
CA ALA A 142 -1.55 37.23 -13.04
C ALA A 142 -0.62 36.20 -13.70
N VAL A 143 -0.44 36.22 -15.03
CA VAL A 143 0.56 35.40 -15.72
C VAL A 143 1.59 36.31 -16.37
N VAL A 144 2.48 36.86 -15.54
CA VAL A 144 3.73 37.46 -16.02
C VAL A 144 4.84 36.46 -15.72
N ALA A 145 5.25 35.79 -16.79
CA ALA A 145 6.57 35.27 -17.13
C ALA A 145 7.48 34.75 -16.00
N THR A 146 7.84 33.47 -16.10
CA THR A 146 9.20 33.02 -15.79
C THR A 146 9.72 32.20 -16.96
N ASP A 147 10.47 32.86 -17.84
CA ASP A 147 11.51 32.23 -18.66
C ASP A 147 12.68 31.86 -17.74
N THR A 148 13.09 30.59 -17.69
CA THR A 148 14.52 30.24 -17.73
C THR A 148 14.77 28.75 -18.03
N VAL A 149 15.49 28.55 -19.15
CA VAL A 149 16.42 27.47 -19.53
C VAL A 149 15.90 26.04 -19.76
N ILE A 150 15.65 25.71 -21.03
CA ILE A 150 16.13 24.45 -21.60
C ILE A 150 17.03 24.79 -22.78
N ALA A 151 18.22 24.20 -22.74
CA ALA A 151 19.29 24.40 -23.70
C ALA A 151 18.93 23.85 -25.09
N SER A 152 19.54 24.50 -26.07
CA SER A 152 19.55 24.27 -27.50
C SER A 152 19.77 22.82 -27.94
N THR A 153 18.97 22.38 -28.90
CA THR A 153 19.33 21.33 -29.86
C THR A 153 19.18 21.91 -31.26
N ASP A 154 20.29 22.37 -31.82
CA ASP A 154 20.46 22.57 -33.26
C ASP A 154 21.86 22.02 -33.59
N ASP A 155 21.88 21.01 -34.46
CA ASP A 155 22.85 20.82 -35.54
C ASP A 155 22.55 19.47 -36.21
N LEU A 156 21.68 19.53 -37.23
CA LEU A 156 21.53 18.50 -38.25
C LEU A 156 22.42 18.88 -39.42
N ASP A 157 23.49 18.11 -39.65
CA ASP A 157 24.17 18.09 -40.94
C ASP A 157 24.23 16.67 -41.49
N GLU A 158 23.74 16.56 -42.73
CA GLU A 158 23.81 15.44 -43.66
C GLU A 158 25.27 15.04 -43.96
N MET A 159 25.61 13.75 -43.92
CA MET A 159 26.62 13.02 -44.73
C MET A 159 26.52 11.53 -44.32
N ASP A 160 26.77 10.49 -45.09
CA ASP A 160 26.99 10.20 -46.50
C ASP A 160 26.91 8.66 -46.58
N SER A 161 26.38 8.14 -47.68
CA SER A 161 26.24 6.71 -47.94
C SER A 161 27.58 6.06 -48.27
N GLY A 162 28.01 5.03 -47.53
CA GLY A 162 29.28 4.35 -47.83
C GLY A 162 29.43 2.93 -47.26
N ASN A 163 29.17 1.95 -48.12
CA ASN A 163 29.79 0.63 -48.24
C ASN A 163 29.91 -0.37 -47.06
N ILE A 164 29.24 -1.50 -47.30
CA ILE A 164 29.38 -2.83 -46.71
C ILE A 164 30.81 -3.39 -46.90
N PRO A 165 31.32 -4.18 -45.93
CA PRO A 165 31.85 -5.49 -46.31
C PRO A 165 31.28 -6.63 -45.45
N ASN A 166 30.95 -7.72 -46.15
CA ASN A 166 30.72 -9.07 -45.62
C ASN A 166 31.77 -9.44 -44.57
N VAL A 167 31.31 -9.99 -43.45
CA VAL A 167 32.14 -10.82 -42.57
C VAL A 167 31.40 -12.12 -42.31
N GLU A 168 32.17 -13.18 -42.47
CA GLU A 168 31.81 -14.59 -42.57
C GLU A 168 31.42 -15.18 -41.21
N ASP A 169 30.44 -16.09 -41.24
CA ASP A 169 30.11 -17.05 -40.18
C ASP A 169 31.33 -17.90 -39.80
N PRO A 170 31.49 -18.22 -38.51
CA PRO A 170 32.12 -19.47 -38.13
C PRO A 170 31.23 -20.32 -37.20
N ASP A 171 30.89 -21.49 -37.72
CA ASP A 171 30.98 -22.81 -37.09
C ASP A 171 30.26 -23.05 -35.75
N GLU A 172 29.07 -23.64 -35.86
CA GLU A 172 28.46 -24.49 -34.82
C GLU A 172 29.28 -25.77 -34.63
N PRO A 173 29.62 -26.17 -33.38
CA PRO A 173 30.01 -27.53 -33.10
C PRO A 173 28.81 -28.38 -32.64
N GLU A 174 28.67 -29.50 -33.35
CA GLU A 174 27.83 -30.66 -33.06
C GLU A 174 27.93 -31.10 -31.59
N THR A 175 26.78 -31.42 -30.97
CA THR A 175 26.74 -32.19 -29.72
C THR A 175 26.03 -33.51 -29.95
N ASP A 176 26.82 -34.56 -29.73
CA ASP A 176 26.52 -35.98 -29.87
C ASP A 176 25.39 -36.49 -28.97
N ASP A 177 24.73 -37.51 -29.54
CA ASP A 177 23.79 -38.43 -28.94
C ASP A 177 24.29 -39.08 -27.64
N TYR A 178 23.47 -39.02 -26.59
CA TYR A 178 23.49 -40.03 -25.51
C TYR A 178 22.05 -40.42 -25.17
N ALA A 179 21.58 -41.47 -25.85
CA ALA A 179 20.46 -42.28 -25.39
C ALA A 179 21.02 -43.33 -24.41
N ASP A 180 20.64 -43.26 -23.14
CA ASP A 180 20.75 -44.41 -22.23
C ASP A 180 19.38 -44.71 -21.60
N SER A 181 19.04 -45.97 -21.78
CA SER A 181 17.90 -46.72 -21.31
C SER A 181 17.92 -46.91 -19.80
N SER A 182 16.76 -46.82 -19.15
CA SER A 182 16.37 -47.89 -18.23
C SER A 182 14.86 -47.89 -18.00
N ASP A 183 14.32 -49.06 -18.30
CA ASP A 183 13.00 -49.55 -17.96
C ASP A 183 12.76 -49.52 -16.44
N VAL A 184 11.56 -49.10 -16.02
CA VAL A 184 10.93 -49.66 -14.81
C VAL A 184 9.40 -49.62 -14.96
N ASP A 185 8.88 -50.81 -15.25
CA ASP A 185 7.69 -51.48 -14.73
C ASP A 185 6.38 -50.72 -14.53
N ALA A 186 5.40 -51.25 -15.27
CA ALA A 186 3.97 -51.08 -15.12
C ALA A 186 3.40 -52.05 -14.06
N GLU A 187 2.50 -51.55 -13.20
CA GLU A 187 1.37 -52.30 -12.62
C GLU A 187 0.21 -51.30 -12.43
N SER A 188 -0.81 -51.36 -13.28
CA SER A 188 -2.19 -51.82 -13.02
C SER A 188 -2.92 -51.03 -11.92
N ALA A 189 -3.85 -50.16 -12.30
CA ALA A 189 -5.29 -50.44 -12.46
C ALA A 189 -6.05 -50.16 -11.15
N ASP A 190 -6.90 -49.14 -11.17
CA ASP A 190 -8.30 -49.31 -10.79
C ASP A 190 -9.15 -48.17 -11.36
N GLU A 191 -10.26 -48.62 -11.95
CA GLU A 191 -11.34 -47.88 -12.56
C GLU A 191 -12.17 -47.17 -11.48
N ASP A 192 -12.71 -45.98 -11.76
CA ASP A 192 -14.11 -45.67 -11.42
C ASP A 192 -14.58 -44.35 -12.07
N ALA A 193 -15.43 -44.55 -13.07
CA ALA A 193 -16.71 -43.90 -13.37
C ALA A 193 -16.89 -42.37 -13.24
N GLU A 194 -16.98 -41.75 -14.43
CA GLU A 194 -17.96 -40.76 -14.91
C GLU A 194 -18.93 -40.08 -13.93
N ALA A 195 -18.94 -38.74 -13.98
CA ALA A 195 -20.17 -37.96 -14.13
C ALA A 195 -19.87 -36.69 -14.93
N THR A 196 -20.25 -36.72 -16.21
CA THR A 196 -20.33 -35.57 -17.11
C THR A 196 -21.52 -34.71 -16.73
N ASP A 197 -21.32 -33.39 -16.57
CA ASP A 197 -22.37 -32.42 -16.84
C ASP A 197 -21.80 -31.29 -17.69
N VAL A 198 -22.36 -31.26 -18.90
CA VAL A 198 -22.19 -30.27 -19.95
C VAL A 198 -23.07 -29.09 -19.56
N ASP A 199 -22.51 -27.87 -19.51
CA ASP A 199 -23.35 -26.71 -19.72
C ASP A 199 -22.62 -25.60 -20.49
N THR A 200 -23.43 -25.04 -21.38
CA THR A 200 -23.14 -24.40 -22.65
C THR A 200 -22.62 -22.97 -22.56
N GLU A 201 -21.70 -22.65 -23.47
CA GLU A 201 -21.32 -21.29 -23.84
C GLU A 201 -22.52 -20.48 -24.37
N SER A 202 -22.78 -19.32 -23.78
CA SER A 202 -23.60 -18.26 -24.38
C SER A 202 -22.76 -17.00 -24.54
N THR A 203 -22.43 -16.69 -25.78
CA THR A 203 -21.78 -15.45 -26.21
C THR A 203 -22.84 -14.37 -26.38
N ASP A 204 -22.92 -13.42 -25.44
CA ASP A 204 -23.72 -12.22 -25.59
C ASP A 204 -22.83 -10.98 -25.78
N ASN A 205 -22.90 -10.45 -27.00
CA ASN A 205 -22.37 -9.16 -27.40
C ASN A 205 -23.17 -8.04 -26.71
N VAL A 206 -22.55 -7.31 -25.79
CA VAL A 206 -23.12 -6.05 -25.26
C VAL A 206 -22.27 -4.88 -25.73
N ALA A 207 -22.84 -4.10 -26.65
CA ALA A 207 -22.29 -2.84 -27.12
C ALA A 207 -22.23 -1.82 -25.96
N LEU A 208 -21.02 -1.42 -25.60
CA LEU A 208 -20.75 -0.36 -24.62
C LEU A 208 -21.12 1.01 -25.23
N ARG A 209 -22.22 1.60 -24.78
CA ARG A 209 -22.52 3.02 -25.05
C ARG A 209 -21.81 3.88 -24.02
N VAL A 210 -20.79 4.60 -24.47
CA VAL A 210 -20.10 5.64 -23.70
C VAL A 210 -21.02 6.85 -23.59
N ALA A 211 -21.50 7.15 -22.39
CA ALA A 211 -22.20 8.39 -22.06
C ALA A 211 -21.18 9.38 -21.50
N VAL A 212 -20.86 10.42 -22.27
CA VAL A 212 -20.10 11.59 -21.81
C VAL A 212 -21.11 12.53 -21.12
N GLY A 213 -21.08 12.57 -19.78
CA GLY A 213 -21.90 13.48 -18.99
C GLY A 213 -21.09 14.68 -18.52
N THR A 214 -21.37 15.85 -19.08
CA THR A 214 -20.93 17.15 -18.57
C THR A 214 -21.76 17.50 -17.32
N PHE A 215 -21.10 17.73 -16.19
CA PHE A 215 -21.75 18.13 -14.93
C PHE A 215 -21.61 19.65 -14.74
N GLU A 216 -22.69 20.38 -15.00
CA GLU A 216 -22.87 21.76 -14.52
C GLU A 216 -23.43 21.70 -13.09
N ARG A 217 -22.84 22.48 -12.17
CA ARG A 217 -23.37 22.67 -10.81
C ARG A 217 -24.14 23.97 -10.76
N ASP A 218 -25.43 23.87 -10.46
CA ASP A 218 -26.24 25.00 -10.02
C ASP A 218 -25.78 25.45 -8.61
N LEU A 219 -25.40 26.73 -8.51
CA LEU A 219 -25.03 27.40 -7.28
C LEU A 219 -26.27 28.09 -6.70
N ASP A 220 -26.86 27.52 -5.66
CA ASP A 220 -27.88 28.22 -4.86
C ASP A 220 -27.44 28.39 -3.39
N THR A 221 -27.42 29.67 -3.01
CA THR A 221 -27.50 30.34 -1.71
C THR A 221 -27.15 29.60 -0.41
N ALA A 222 -26.14 30.15 0.28
CA ALA A 222 -25.75 29.83 1.65
C ALA A 222 -26.78 30.28 2.69
N ASP A 223 -27.38 29.32 3.39
CA ASP A 223 -28.00 29.51 4.70
C ASP A 223 -27.29 28.58 5.70
N GLY A 224 -27.01 29.09 6.91
CA GLY A 224 -26.20 28.46 7.95
C GLY A 224 -26.86 27.28 8.67
N GLY A 225 -27.44 26.34 7.92
CA GLY A 225 -28.02 25.11 8.42
C GLY A 225 -26.98 23.99 8.52
N ASN A 226 -27.10 23.14 9.54
CA ASN A 226 -26.37 21.87 9.71
C ASN A 226 -26.01 21.28 8.35
N GLU A 227 -24.71 21.12 8.07
CA GLU A 227 -24.26 20.45 6.85
C GLU A 227 -25.11 19.19 6.65
N PRO A 228 -25.82 19.05 5.50
CA PRO A 228 -26.68 17.91 5.29
C PRO A 228 -25.82 16.66 5.41
N THR A 229 -26.06 15.88 6.47
CA THR A 229 -25.38 14.60 6.67
C THR A 229 -25.55 13.80 5.38
N PRO A 230 -24.46 13.48 4.66
CA PRO A 230 -24.56 12.88 3.35
C PRO A 230 -25.39 11.61 3.42
N ASP A 231 -26.30 11.45 2.45
CA ASP A 231 -27.25 10.34 2.45
C ASP A 231 -26.50 9.01 2.65
N PRO A 232 -26.74 8.28 3.75
CA PRO A 232 -26.12 6.99 4.01
C PRO A 232 -26.45 5.94 2.94
N SER A 233 -27.37 6.23 2.02
CA SER A 233 -27.68 5.43 0.84
C SER A 233 -26.69 5.60 -0.32
N GLN A 234 -25.82 6.63 -0.31
CA GLN A 234 -24.83 6.78 -1.38
C GLN A 234 -23.95 5.53 -1.46
N PRO A 235 -23.89 4.87 -2.63
CA PRO A 235 -23.22 3.60 -2.75
C PRO A 235 -21.71 3.78 -2.58
N PHE A 236 -21.11 2.95 -1.73
CA PHE A 236 -19.65 2.89 -1.51
C PHE A 236 -18.89 2.53 -2.80
N SER A 237 -19.59 2.15 -3.87
CA SER A 237 -19.06 1.74 -5.16
C SER A 237 -18.21 2.82 -5.84
N ASN A 238 -18.48 4.10 -5.57
CA ASN A 238 -17.82 5.21 -6.25
C ASN A 238 -16.65 5.80 -5.43
N LEU A 239 -16.32 5.21 -4.29
CA LEU A 239 -15.23 5.68 -3.44
C LEU A 239 -13.96 4.87 -3.71
N HIS A 240 -12.85 5.58 -3.86
CA HIS A 240 -11.52 4.99 -4.01
C HIS A 240 -10.97 4.54 -2.66
N LYS A 241 -10.14 3.49 -2.69
CA LYS A 241 -9.46 2.93 -1.53
C LYS A 241 -8.35 3.87 -1.06
N LEU A 242 -8.24 4.13 0.24
CA LEU A 242 -7.09 4.87 0.76
C LEU A 242 -5.87 3.97 0.74
N GLU A 243 -4.91 4.29 -0.13
CA GLU A 243 -3.69 3.53 -0.34
C GLU A 243 -2.43 4.36 -0.09
N GLU A 244 -2.57 5.64 0.24
CA GLU A 244 -1.48 6.51 0.70
C GLU A 244 -1.50 6.67 2.21
N PHE A 245 -0.39 7.12 2.80
CA PHE A 245 -0.36 7.42 4.23
C PHE A 245 -1.11 8.72 4.53
N ILE A 246 -1.82 8.75 5.65
CA ILE A 246 -2.30 10.01 6.21
C ILE A 246 -1.10 10.71 6.84
N PRO A 247 -0.79 11.97 6.48
CA PRO A 247 0.31 12.71 7.10
C PRO A 247 0.11 12.85 8.60
N ASP A 248 1.20 12.82 9.37
CA ASP A 248 1.17 12.83 10.84
C ASP A 248 0.45 14.07 11.41
N GLU A 249 0.59 15.22 10.74
CA GLU A 249 -0.09 16.46 11.10
C GLU A 249 -1.60 16.41 10.89
N TYR A 250 -2.11 15.51 10.04
CA TYR A 250 -3.53 15.30 9.77
C TYR A 250 -4.05 13.96 10.28
N PHE A 251 -3.24 13.20 11.03
CA PHE A 251 -3.69 11.90 11.52
C PHE A 251 -4.83 12.06 12.54
N PRO A 252 -5.98 11.35 12.41
CA PRO A 252 -7.16 11.59 13.24
C PRO A 252 -6.92 11.23 14.72
N ASP A 253 -7.14 12.17 15.63
CA ASP A 253 -7.07 11.91 17.08
C ASP A 253 -8.38 11.31 17.59
N ILE A 254 -9.49 11.75 16.99
CA ILE A 254 -10.85 11.34 17.29
C ILE A 254 -11.48 10.77 16.02
N LEU A 255 -12.18 9.65 16.18
CA LEU A 255 -12.96 9.02 15.13
C LEU A 255 -14.44 9.04 15.52
N MET A 256 -15.26 9.75 14.74
CA MET A 256 -16.70 9.80 14.92
C MET A 256 -17.34 8.71 14.04
N VAL A 257 -17.81 7.64 14.68
CA VAL A 257 -18.28 6.43 14.01
C VAL A 257 -19.80 6.48 13.84
N HIS A 258 -20.25 6.54 12.59
CA HIS A 258 -21.65 6.47 12.19
C HIS A 258 -22.02 5.00 11.93
N ASP A 259 -22.74 4.40 12.87
CA ASP A 259 -23.05 2.97 12.88
C ASP A 259 -24.58 2.70 13.01
N PRO A 260 -25.36 2.95 11.94
CA PRO A 260 -26.81 2.75 11.96
C PRO A 260 -27.21 1.30 12.22
N ASP A 261 -26.32 0.35 11.89
CA ASP A 261 -26.55 -1.09 12.01
C ASP A 261 -26.06 -1.65 13.37
N ARG A 262 -25.50 -0.83 14.26
CA ARG A 262 -24.91 -1.21 15.57
C ARG A 262 -23.87 -2.34 15.48
N LEU A 263 -23.02 -2.30 14.45
CA LEU A 263 -21.91 -3.21 14.21
C LEU A 263 -20.77 -3.07 15.22
N THR A 264 -20.60 -1.91 15.85
CA THR A 264 -19.56 -1.69 16.88
C THR A 264 -19.76 -2.57 18.12
N SER A 265 -20.89 -3.27 18.24
CA SER A 265 -21.08 -4.30 19.28
C SER A 265 -20.23 -5.56 19.04
N GLY A 266 -19.67 -5.73 17.83
CA GLY A 266 -18.95 -6.94 17.43
C GLY A 266 -19.87 -8.13 17.14
N VAL A 267 -21.20 -7.96 17.23
CA VAL A 267 -22.17 -9.02 16.97
C VAL A 267 -22.37 -9.15 15.46
N ILE A 268 -22.28 -10.37 14.96
CA ILE A 268 -22.57 -10.67 13.55
C ILE A 268 -24.04 -10.36 13.27
N LYS A 269 -24.27 -9.55 12.23
CA LYS A 269 -25.62 -9.24 11.75
C LYS A 269 -25.72 -9.57 10.28
N ASP A 270 -26.89 -10.07 9.91
CA ASP A 270 -27.24 -10.25 8.51
C ASP A 270 -27.84 -8.95 7.96
N PRO A 271 -27.58 -8.63 6.68
CA PRO A 271 -28.20 -7.49 6.04
C PRO A 271 -29.73 -7.65 6.06
N PRO A 272 -30.49 -6.60 6.40
CA PRO A 272 -31.94 -6.68 6.44
C PRO A 272 -32.50 -6.96 5.04
N LYS A 273 -33.39 -7.96 4.93
CA LYS A 273 -34.04 -8.34 3.65
C LYS A 273 -34.89 -7.22 3.04
N ARG A 274 -35.34 -6.26 3.85
CA ARG A 274 -36.10 -5.08 3.42
C ARG A 274 -35.49 -3.83 4.03
N VAL A 275 -35.39 -2.78 3.22
CA VAL A 275 -34.97 -1.46 3.67
C VAL A 275 -36.13 -0.83 4.43
N THR A 276 -36.26 -1.16 5.71
CA THR A 276 -37.13 -0.38 6.59
C THR A 276 -36.32 0.83 7.06
N PRO A 277 -36.81 2.08 6.88
CA PRO A 277 -36.17 3.24 7.45
C PRO A 277 -36.22 3.10 8.98
N TYR A 278 -35.12 2.59 9.55
CA TYR A 278 -35.05 2.34 10.99
C TYR A 278 -34.88 3.67 11.71
N LYS A 279 -35.73 3.92 12.73
CA LYS A 279 -35.57 5.00 13.72
C LYS A 279 -34.51 4.64 14.77
N TYR A 280 -33.32 4.21 14.35
CA TYR A 280 -32.23 4.07 15.31
C TYR A 280 -31.67 5.46 15.65
N ASP A 281 -31.16 5.60 16.86
CA ASP A 281 -30.39 6.76 17.28
C ASP A 281 -29.15 6.85 16.38
N THR A 282 -29.16 7.82 15.47
CA THR A 282 -28.11 8.04 14.44
C THR A 282 -26.92 8.81 14.99
N ARG A 283 -26.84 9.01 16.31
CA ARG A 283 -25.71 9.71 16.92
C ARG A 283 -24.41 8.97 16.65
N ALA A 284 -23.45 9.71 16.12
CA ALA A 284 -22.10 9.22 15.92
C ALA A 284 -21.47 8.85 17.28
N ILE A 285 -20.79 7.71 17.32
CA ILE A 285 -20.09 7.20 18.49
C ILE A 285 -18.67 7.75 18.47
N LYS A 286 -18.23 8.35 19.57
CA LYS A 286 -16.89 8.88 19.68
C LYS A 286 -15.89 7.78 20.01
N TYR A 287 -14.82 7.72 19.23
CA TYR A 287 -13.66 6.87 19.46
C TYR A 287 -12.40 7.74 19.58
N ARG A 288 -11.41 7.27 20.35
CA ARG A 288 -10.12 7.95 20.54
C ARG A 288 -8.98 7.07 20.02
N ARG A 289 -8.03 7.68 19.32
CA ARG A 289 -6.82 7.01 18.86
C ARG A 289 -5.97 6.51 20.04
N VAL A 290 -5.50 5.28 19.92
CA VAL A 290 -4.47 4.68 20.79
C VAL A 290 -3.16 4.55 20.01
N TRP A 291 -3.22 4.11 18.75
CA TRP A 291 -2.09 4.02 17.84
C TRP A 291 -2.42 4.57 16.44
N PRO A 292 -1.42 5.05 15.68
CA PRO A 292 -0.02 5.19 16.06
C PRO A 292 0.20 6.28 17.12
N LYS A 293 1.32 6.17 17.85
CA LYS A 293 1.80 7.25 18.73
C LYS A 293 2.71 8.17 17.92
N LEU A 294 2.21 9.34 17.57
CA LEU A 294 2.96 10.30 16.77
C LEU A 294 4.01 11.03 17.62
N GLU A 295 5.19 11.24 17.06
CA GLU A 295 6.25 12.01 17.70
C GLU A 295 5.78 13.45 17.94
N GLY A 296 5.95 13.96 19.16
CA GLY A 296 5.51 15.31 19.53
C GLY A 296 4.16 15.38 20.26
N ALA A 297 3.36 14.32 20.27
CA ALA A 297 2.21 14.19 21.18
C ALA A 297 2.72 13.94 22.61
N LYS A 298 3.13 15.00 23.32
CA LYS A 298 3.56 14.90 24.73
C LYS A 298 2.40 14.42 25.59
N GLU A 299 2.39 13.13 25.93
CA GLU A 299 1.49 12.53 26.91
C GLU A 299 1.57 13.34 28.22
N GLY A 300 0.52 14.09 28.55
CA GLY A 300 0.41 14.76 29.84
C GLY A 300 0.68 16.27 29.89
N GLN A 301 0.89 16.97 28.75
CA GLN A 301 0.74 18.42 28.77
C GLN A 301 -0.75 18.79 28.77
N THR A 302 -1.34 18.82 29.97
CA THR A 302 -2.50 19.66 30.29
C THR A 302 -2.10 21.13 30.16
N SER A 303 -1.89 21.60 28.93
CA SER A 303 -1.53 22.98 28.63
C SER A 303 -2.80 23.84 28.66
N THR A 304 -2.95 24.58 29.75
CA THR A 304 -3.69 25.83 29.75
C THR A 304 -3.18 26.72 28.60
N SER A 305 -4.11 27.17 27.75
CA SER A 305 -3.94 28.09 26.59
C SER A 305 -3.70 27.40 25.25
N THR A 306 -4.76 27.44 24.40
CA THR A 306 -4.85 27.02 22.99
C THR A 306 -4.58 25.55 22.70
N VAL A 307 -5.51 24.68 23.11
CA VAL A 307 -5.55 23.28 22.67
C VAL A 307 -5.72 23.26 21.14
N PRO A 308 -4.81 22.61 20.38
CA PRO A 308 -5.02 22.38 18.95
C PRO A 308 -6.39 21.74 18.76
N GLU A 309 -7.19 22.27 17.83
CA GLU A 309 -8.48 21.69 17.50
C GLU A 309 -8.29 20.20 17.18
N ALA A 310 -9.00 19.34 17.92
CA ALA A 310 -8.80 17.90 17.79
C ALA A 310 -9.07 17.48 16.33
N ARG A 311 -8.18 16.70 15.73
CA ARG A 311 -8.36 16.24 14.35
C ARG A 311 -9.43 15.15 14.35
N VAL A 312 -10.63 15.50 13.90
CA VAL A 312 -11.81 14.62 13.91
C VAL A 312 -12.03 14.04 12.52
N ALA A 313 -11.92 12.72 12.38
CA ALA A 313 -12.36 12.00 11.19
C ALA A 313 -13.73 11.36 11.40
N HIS A 314 -14.45 11.08 10.32
CA HIS A 314 -15.73 10.38 10.37
C HIS A 314 -15.67 9.04 9.66
N LEU A 315 -16.07 7.98 10.35
CA LEU A 315 -16.15 6.62 9.80
C LEU A 315 -17.61 6.21 9.63
N HIS A 316 -18.00 5.81 8.43
CA HIS A 316 -19.34 5.32 8.14
C HIS A 316 -19.33 3.80 7.94
N LEU A 317 -20.04 3.10 8.82
CA LEU A 317 -20.18 1.64 8.80
C LEU A 317 -21.53 1.23 8.22
N SER A 318 -21.56 0.10 7.52
CA SER A 318 -22.80 -0.53 7.07
C SER A 318 -22.65 -2.04 6.98
N VAL A 319 -23.69 -2.76 7.40
CA VAL A 319 -23.74 -4.22 7.37
C VAL A 319 -23.62 -4.77 5.95
N ARG A 320 -24.02 -3.97 4.95
CA ARG A 320 -23.99 -4.34 3.53
C ARG A 320 -22.58 -4.43 2.96
N HIS A 321 -21.62 -3.75 3.57
CA HIS A 321 -20.23 -3.69 3.10
C HIS A 321 -19.31 -4.57 3.94
N ARG A 322 -19.83 -5.70 4.46
CA ARG A 322 -19.02 -6.71 5.14
C ARG A 322 -18.10 -7.39 4.13
N MET A 323 -16.79 -7.26 4.31
CA MET A 323 -15.78 -7.87 3.45
C MET A 323 -15.45 -9.29 3.90
N GLY A 324 -15.42 -9.54 5.22
CA GLY A 324 -14.97 -10.82 5.74
C GLY A 324 -15.40 -11.08 7.18
N VAL A 325 -15.41 -12.36 7.54
CA VAL A 325 -15.62 -12.85 8.91
C VAL A 325 -14.42 -13.70 9.28
N GLY A 326 -13.59 -13.17 10.17
CA GLY A 326 -12.48 -13.90 10.77
C GLY A 326 -12.96 -14.76 11.94
N HIS A 327 -12.05 -15.57 12.49
CA HIS A 327 -12.36 -16.39 13.67
C HIS A 327 -12.61 -15.56 14.94
N HIS A 328 -12.08 -14.33 14.99
CA HIS A 328 -12.18 -13.41 16.13
C HIS A 328 -12.68 -12.02 15.78
N SER A 329 -13.00 -11.77 14.51
CA SER A 329 -13.22 -10.42 14.01
C SER A 329 -14.18 -10.35 12.84
N LEU A 330 -14.67 -9.15 12.60
CA LEU A 330 -15.44 -8.77 11.41
C LEU A 330 -14.67 -7.69 10.69
N VAL A 331 -14.65 -7.76 9.36
CA VAL A 331 -14.02 -6.76 8.52
C VAL A 331 -15.08 -6.14 7.62
N TYR A 332 -15.12 -4.81 7.61
CA TYR A 332 -16.04 -4.03 6.78
C TYR A 332 -15.24 -3.07 5.90
N ARG A 333 -15.70 -2.87 4.68
CA ARG A 333 -15.33 -1.71 3.88
C ARG A 333 -16.09 -0.51 4.45
N ALA A 334 -15.35 0.47 4.93
CA ALA A 334 -15.91 1.64 5.60
C ALA A 334 -15.52 2.91 4.84
N ALA A 335 -16.44 3.87 4.76
CA ALA A 335 -16.14 5.17 4.16
C ALA A 335 -15.55 6.07 5.24
N LEU A 336 -14.37 6.59 5.00
CA LEU A 336 -13.64 7.49 5.88
C LEU A 336 -13.67 8.90 5.29
N THR A 337 -14.18 9.85 6.06
CA THR A 337 -13.97 11.28 5.82
C THR A 337 -12.75 11.69 6.64
N PRO A 338 -11.63 12.08 6.00
CA PRO A 338 -10.44 12.56 6.71
C PRO A 338 -10.75 13.85 7.49
N PRO A 339 -9.90 14.22 8.47
CA PRO A 339 -10.11 15.43 9.26
C PRO A 339 -9.76 16.67 8.44
N ASP A 340 -10.47 17.78 8.65
CA ASP A 340 -10.11 19.04 7.99
C ASP A 340 -8.68 19.47 8.36
N PRO A 341 -7.94 20.10 7.42
CA PRO A 341 -8.35 20.47 6.06
C PRO A 341 -8.18 19.35 5.01
N LEU A 342 -7.81 18.14 5.43
CA LEU A 342 -7.57 17.02 4.52
C LEU A 342 -8.88 16.56 3.86
N THR A 343 -8.82 16.22 2.57
CA THR A 343 -9.98 15.71 1.82
C THR A 343 -9.55 14.75 0.73
N ALA A 344 -10.48 13.91 0.28
CA ALA A 344 -10.25 13.04 -0.86
C ALA A 344 -10.70 13.65 -2.19
N HIS A 345 -10.07 13.26 -3.29
CA HIS A 345 -10.49 13.54 -4.67
C HIS A 345 -11.72 12.70 -5.09
N SER A 346 -12.73 12.61 -4.23
CA SER A 346 -13.97 11.89 -4.48
C SER A 346 -15.19 12.74 -4.18
N PRO A 347 -16.39 12.38 -4.69
CA PRO A 347 -17.63 13.01 -4.26
C PRO A 347 -17.80 12.92 -2.74
N GLY A 348 -17.91 14.08 -2.08
CA GLY A 348 -18.03 14.16 -0.62
C GLY A 348 -16.71 14.07 0.14
N GLY A 349 -15.56 14.04 -0.54
CA GLY A 349 -14.24 14.11 0.11
C GLY A 349 -13.86 12.86 0.91
N ARG A 350 -14.35 11.69 0.51
CA ARG A 350 -14.23 10.42 1.24
C ARG A 350 -13.34 9.38 0.55
N VAL A 351 -12.78 8.47 1.32
CA VAL A 351 -12.07 7.28 0.83
C VAL A 351 -12.62 6.03 1.48
N THR A 352 -12.25 4.84 1.00
CA THR A 352 -12.57 3.57 1.67
C THR A 352 -11.37 3.00 2.40
N VAL A 353 -11.64 2.43 3.56
CA VAL A 353 -10.66 1.72 4.41
C VAL A 353 -11.24 0.39 4.86
N ALA A 354 -10.38 -0.55 5.21
CA ALA A 354 -10.79 -1.76 5.90
C ALA A 354 -10.92 -1.46 7.41
N ALA A 355 -12.13 -1.58 7.94
CA ALA A 355 -12.43 -1.46 9.35
C ALA A 355 -12.62 -2.85 9.98
N LYS A 356 -11.64 -3.28 10.78
CA LYS A 356 -11.67 -4.54 11.52
C LYS A 356 -12.12 -4.31 12.95
N MET A 357 -13.10 -5.10 13.39
CA MET A 357 -13.68 -5.07 14.73
C MET A 357 -13.64 -6.46 15.36
N SER A 358 -13.47 -6.54 16.66
CA SER A 358 -13.46 -7.79 17.42
C SER A 358 -14.87 -8.31 17.68
N PHE A 359 -15.01 -9.62 17.83
CA PHE A 359 -16.19 -10.20 18.49
C PHE A 359 -16.31 -9.73 19.96
N PRO A 360 -17.50 -9.82 20.58
CA PRO A 360 -17.73 -9.45 21.98
C PRO A 360 -17.18 -10.53 22.93
N LYS A 361 -15.88 -10.85 22.79
CA LYS A 361 -15.12 -11.77 23.64
C LYS A 361 -13.78 -11.11 23.98
N GLU A 362 -13.30 -11.31 25.21
CA GLU A 362 -12.03 -10.74 25.67
C GLU A 362 -10.86 -11.20 24.80
N SER A 363 -10.72 -12.51 24.57
CA SER A 363 -9.67 -13.05 23.70
C SER A 363 -9.70 -12.54 22.26
N ALA A 364 -10.87 -12.13 21.75
CA ALA A 364 -11.00 -11.51 20.44
C ALA A 364 -10.51 -10.06 20.44
N ARG A 365 -10.73 -9.32 21.53
CA ARG A 365 -10.17 -7.98 21.74
C ARG A 365 -8.66 -8.04 21.88
N ASP A 366 -8.15 -8.97 22.67
CA ASP A 366 -6.71 -9.15 22.86
C ASP A 366 -5.99 -9.41 21.53
N MET A 367 -6.58 -10.23 20.65
CA MET A 367 -6.02 -10.47 19.31
C MET A 367 -6.07 -9.22 18.42
N LEU A 368 -7.16 -8.45 18.46
CA LEU A 368 -7.24 -7.22 17.67
C LEU A 368 -6.26 -6.16 18.17
N GLU A 369 -6.10 -6.04 19.49
CA GLU A 369 -5.12 -5.15 20.11
C GLU A 369 -3.69 -5.57 19.77
N ASN A 370 -3.39 -6.88 19.86
CA ASN A 370 -2.09 -7.40 19.46
C ASN A 370 -1.80 -7.12 17.98
N GLU A 371 -2.78 -7.33 17.09
CA GLU A 371 -2.65 -7.01 15.68
C GLU A 371 -2.34 -5.52 15.45
N ALA A 372 -3.08 -4.62 16.11
CA ALA A 372 -2.82 -3.19 16.06
C ALA A 372 -1.42 -2.82 16.57
N LYS A 373 -0.95 -3.47 17.64
CA LYS A 373 0.40 -3.29 18.16
C LYS A 373 1.46 -3.72 17.15
N MET A 374 1.25 -4.85 16.45
CA MET A 374 2.16 -5.31 15.39
C MET A 374 2.28 -4.27 14.28
N TYR A 375 1.15 -3.76 13.76
CA TYR A 375 1.14 -2.70 12.74
C TYR A 375 1.84 -1.42 13.21
N ASN A 376 1.69 -1.04 14.48
CA ASN A 376 2.37 0.12 15.04
C ASN A 376 3.90 -0.06 15.16
N ILE A 377 4.41 -1.29 15.23
CA ILE A 377 5.85 -1.59 15.35
C ILE A 377 6.52 -1.73 13.98
N PHE A 378 5.75 -2.07 12.94
CA PHE A 378 6.32 -2.27 11.61
C PHE A 378 7.04 -1.02 11.12
N PRO A 379 8.28 -1.15 10.60
CA PRO A 379 8.94 -0.04 9.97
C PRO A 379 8.17 0.36 8.70
N LYS A 380 8.16 1.65 8.40
CA LYS A 380 7.37 2.23 7.30
C LYS A 380 7.64 1.56 5.95
N HIS A 381 8.88 1.13 5.69
CA HIS A 381 9.26 0.46 4.45
C HIS A 381 8.59 -0.91 4.23
N LEU A 382 7.96 -1.53 5.24
CA LEU A 382 7.12 -2.72 5.03
C LEU A 382 5.75 -2.37 4.42
N MET A 383 5.34 -1.10 4.49
CA MET A 383 4.06 -0.58 4.02
C MET A 383 4.22 0.34 2.79
N GLU A 384 5.45 0.48 2.29
CA GLU A 384 5.82 1.30 1.13
C GLU A 384 6.26 0.41 -0.03
N ASP A 385 5.84 0.77 -1.23
CA ASP A 385 6.36 0.19 -2.46
C ASP A 385 7.63 0.98 -2.84
N TRP A 386 8.71 0.29 -3.21
CA TRP A 386 9.99 0.88 -3.60
C TRP A 386 10.31 0.53 -5.06
N SER A 387 11.08 1.39 -5.72
CA SER A 387 11.56 1.14 -7.09
C SER A 387 12.43 -0.11 -7.15
N GLY A 388 12.44 -0.81 -8.28
CA GLY A 388 13.34 -1.93 -8.56
C GLY A 388 12.99 -3.24 -7.85
N TYR A 389 14.02 -4.03 -7.57
CA TYR A 389 13.88 -5.43 -7.14
C TYR A 389 14.75 -5.73 -5.92
N TYR A 390 14.29 -6.66 -5.08
CA TYR A 390 15.04 -7.23 -3.97
C TYR A 390 15.51 -8.65 -4.26
N LEU A 391 16.73 -8.96 -3.82
CA LEU A 391 17.15 -10.35 -3.63
C LEU A 391 17.04 -10.71 -2.15
N VAL A 392 16.09 -11.61 -1.84
CA VAL A 392 15.71 -11.97 -0.46
C VAL A 392 16.14 -13.40 -0.14
N THR A 393 17.35 -13.61 0.40
CA THR A 393 17.81 -14.98 0.68
C THR A 393 16.95 -15.67 1.76
N PRO A 394 16.78 -17.01 1.69
CA PRO A 394 17.40 -17.95 0.77
C PRO A 394 16.74 -18.00 -0.62
N HIS A 395 15.71 -17.21 -0.90
CA HIS A 395 15.15 -17.12 -2.25
C HIS A 395 16.20 -16.55 -3.21
N LYS A 396 16.40 -17.23 -4.35
CA LYS A 396 17.51 -16.99 -5.27
C LYS A 396 17.20 -16.02 -6.40
N PHE A 397 15.93 -15.65 -6.57
CA PHE A 397 15.49 -14.81 -7.67
C PHE A 397 15.16 -13.40 -7.17
N PRO A 398 15.46 -12.35 -7.96
CA PRO A 398 14.97 -11.01 -7.66
C PRO A 398 13.44 -10.98 -7.70
N VAL A 399 12.84 -10.25 -6.76
CA VAL A 399 11.39 -10.02 -6.66
C VAL A 399 11.11 -8.52 -6.58
N PRO A 400 9.93 -8.04 -7.00
CA PRO A 400 9.59 -6.62 -6.87
C PRO A 400 9.79 -6.09 -5.45
N ALA A 401 10.28 -4.86 -5.33
CA ALA A 401 10.52 -4.19 -4.05
C ALA A 401 9.25 -3.60 -3.42
N ASP A 402 8.16 -4.36 -3.39
CA ASP A 402 6.82 -3.91 -3.01
C ASP A 402 6.56 -3.88 -1.48
N ALA A 403 5.44 -3.32 -1.05
CA ALA A 403 5.03 -3.37 0.35
C ALA A 403 4.56 -4.77 0.78
N VAL A 404 4.98 -5.19 1.96
CA VAL A 404 4.70 -6.51 2.54
C VAL A 404 3.37 -6.54 3.28
N VAL A 405 3.01 -5.45 3.98
CA VAL A 405 1.85 -5.38 4.87
C VAL A 405 0.98 -4.17 4.53
N PRO A 406 -0.33 -4.19 4.86
CA PRO A 406 -1.23 -3.05 4.64
C PRO A 406 -0.73 -1.77 5.32
N LYS A 407 -1.06 -0.61 4.74
CA LYS A 407 -0.92 0.66 5.46
C LYS A 407 -1.82 0.71 6.69
N PHE A 408 -1.29 1.28 7.77
CA PHE A 408 -1.94 1.38 9.07
C PHE A 408 -2.54 2.76 9.31
N PHE A 409 -3.88 2.85 9.41
CA PHE A 409 -4.62 4.12 9.61
C PHE A 409 -5.11 4.33 11.05
N GLY A 410 -4.68 3.44 11.95
CA GLY A 410 -4.80 3.62 13.38
C GLY A 410 -5.69 2.60 14.07
N TYR A 411 -5.56 2.57 15.39
CA TYR A 411 -6.35 1.76 16.29
C TYR A 411 -7.06 2.66 17.28
N TYR A 412 -8.37 2.52 17.34
CA TYR A 412 -9.25 3.42 18.05
C TYR A 412 -10.11 2.65 19.04
N VAL A 413 -10.23 3.18 20.26
CA VAL A 413 -11.09 2.62 21.31
C VAL A 413 -12.29 3.52 21.55
N PRO A 414 -13.47 2.98 21.87
CA PRO A 414 -14.64 3.79 22.16
C PRO A 414 -14.36 4.69 23.37
N VAL A 415 -14.80 5.95 23.29
CA VAL A 415 -14.89 6.81 24.46
C VAL A 415 -16.23 6.50 25.09
N ASP A 416 -16.24 5.77 26.20
CA ASP A 416 -17.48 5.38 26.86
C ASP A 416 -18.30 6.63 27.23
N ASP A 417 -19.54 6.70 26.77
CA ASP A 417 -20.55 7.49 27.47
C ASP A 417 -20.84 6.74 28.78
N GLU A 418 -20.77 7.42 29.93
CA GLU A 418 -20.98 6.84 31.28
C GLU A 418 -22.27 6.01 31.44
N THR A 419 -23.18 6.06 30.47
CA THR A 419 -24.43 5.33 30.34
C THR A 419 -24.29 3.83 30.02
N SER A 420 -23.10 3.34 29.65
CA SER A 420 -22.92 1.93 29.19
C SER A 420 -22.47 0.95 30.29
N LYS A 421 -22.84 1.16 31.55
CA LYS A 421 -22.46 0.29 32.71
C LYS A 421 -23.13 -1.11 32.74
N GLY A 422 -23.65 -1.61 31.62
CA GLY A 422 -24.54 -2.79 31.59
C GLY A 422 -24.10 -3.99 30.73
N SER A 423 -23.07 -3.86 29.89
CA SER A 423 -22.48 -5.01 29.16
C SER A 423 -21.03 -5.16 29.60
N SER A 424 -20.62 -6.35 30.02
CA SER A 424 -19.31 -6.61 30.61
C SER A 424 -18.11 -6.29 29.70
N LEU A 425 -18.33 -6.03 28.41
CA LEU A 425 -17.27 -5.82 27.43
C LEU A 425 -17.41 -4.56 26.56
N GLY A 426 -18.59 -3.91 26.50
CA GLY A 426 -18.79 -2.66 25.76
C GLY A 426 -18.62 -2.78 24.23
N ARG A 427 -18.46 -1.63 23.55
CA ARG A 427 -18.22 -1.56 22.10
C ARG A 427 -16.82 -2.03 21.72
N SER A 428 -16.68 -2.69 20.59
CA SER A 428 -15.42 -3.18 20.05
C SER A 428 -14.51 -2.00 19.66
N PRO A 429 -13.19 -2.11 19.92
CA PRO A 429 -12.19 -1.28 19.26
C PRO A 429 -12.25 -1.42 17.74
N ILE A 430 -11.69 -0.45 17.02
CA ILE A 430 -11.64 -0.44 15.56
C ILE A 430 -10.19 -0.31 15.12
N LEU A 431 -9.74 -1.27 14.32
CA LEU A 431 -8.48 -1.23 13.59
C LEU A 431 -8.75 -0.81 12.15
N LEU A 432 -8.15 0.30 11.71
CA LEU A 432 -8.26 0.81 10.34
C LEU A 432 -7.00 0.47 9.54
N LEU A 433 -7.19 -0.18 8.39
CA LEU A 433 -6.12 -0.63 7.49
C LEU A 433 -6.46 -0.29 6.03
N GLU A 434 -5.45 -0.36 5.17
CA GLU A 434 -5.60 -0.41 3.71
C GLU A 434 -6.58 -1.53 3.27
N GLU A 435 -7.38 -1.25 2.25
CA GLU A 435 -8.32 -2.21 1.66
C GLU A 435 -7.65 -3.08 0.58
N CYS A 436 -6.94 -4.13 0.98
CA CYS A 436 -6.00 -4.87 0.10
C CYS A 436 -6.62 -5.87 -0.89
N GLY A 437 -7.92 -5.80 -1.18
CA GLY A 437 -8.57 -6.66 -2.19
C GLY A 437 -9.09 -7.98 -1.65
N GLU A 438 -8.82 -9.08 -2.37
CA GLU A 438 -9.34 -10.42 -2.09
C GLU A 438 -8.21 -11.37 -1.66
N PRO A 439 -8.51 -12.44 -0.91
CA PRO A 439 -7.49 -13.43 -0.58
C PRO A 439 -6.98 -14.16 -1.84
N ILE A 440 -5.68 -14.48 -1.88
CA ILE A 440 -5.08 -15.19 -3.01
C ILE A 440 -5.71 -16.58 -3.21
N LYS A 441 -5.66 -17.03 -4.47
CA LYS A 441 -5.97 -18.40 -4.88
C LYS A 441 -4.71 -19.01 -5.44
N VAL A 442 -4.05 -19.88 -4.66
CA VAL A 442 -2.69 -20.38 -4.95
C VAL A 442 -2.61 -21.04 -6.32
N GLU A 443 -3.67 -21.76 -6.72
CA GLU A 443 -3.79 -22.41 -8.02
C GLU A 443 -3.82 -21.44 -9.20
N LYS A 444 -4.10 -20.15 -8.98
CA LYS A 444 -4.12 -19.11 -10.00
C LYS A 444 -2.82 -18.30 -10.07
N LEU A 445 -1.93 -18.46 -9.09
CA LEU A 445 -0.69 -17.70 -9.03
C LEU A 445 0.37 -18.30 -9.95
N SER A 446 1.08 -17.43 -10.66
CA SER A 446 2.29 -17.78 -11.39
C SER A 446 3.43 -18.18 -10.43
N PRO A 447 4.48 -18.87 -10.91
CA PRO A 447 5.66 -19.18 -10.10
C PRO A 447 6.32 -17.93 -9.48
N ASP A 448 6.34 -16.81 -10.21
CA ASP A 448 6.92 -15.56 -9.77
C ASP A 448 6.06 -14.89 -8.69
N GLU A 449 4.73 -14.91 -8.83
CA GLU A 449 3.81 -14.38 -7.82
C GLU A 449 3.86 -15.20 -6.52
N ARG A 450 3.97 -16.53 -6.61
CA ARG A 450 4.18 -17.39 -5.43
C ARG A 450 5.52 -17.08 -4.76
N SER A 451 6.55 -16.85 -5.55
CA SER A 451 7.88 -16.45 -5.05
C SER A 451 7.81 -15.09 -4.34
N GLN A 452 7.14 -14.11 -4.92
CA GLN A 452 6.89 -12.80 -4.32
C GLN A 452 6.14 -12.93 -2.97
N CYS A 453 5.04 -13.67 -2.93
CA CYS A 453 4.30 -13.94 -1.69
C CYS A 453 5.16 -14.64 -0.62
N TYR A 454 6.02 -15.57 -1.01
CA TYR A 454 6.94 -16.24 -0.11
C TYR A 454 7.99 -15.28 0.45
N THR A 455 8.58 -14.43 -0.40
CA THR A 455 9.59 -13.46 0.05
C THR A 455 9.01 -12.41 1.01
N HIS A 456 7.71 -12.13 0.98
CA HIS A 456 7.06 -11.29 2.00
C HIS A 456 7.25 -11.86 3.42
N ILE A 457 7.09 -13.17 3.58
CA ILE A 457 7.31 -13.85 4.86
C ILE A 457 8.79 -13.84 5.24
N LEU A 458 9.70 -14.00 4.27
CA LEU A 458 11.13 -13.86 4.53
C LEU A 458 11.50 -12.44 4.97
N ARG A 459 10.90 -11.41 4.38
CA ARG A 459 11.12 -10.00 4.75
C ARG A 459 10.65 -9.69 6.17
N LEU A 460 9.53 -10.29 6.62
CA LEU A 460 9.12 -10.26 8.03
C LEU A 460 10.17 -10.96 8.92
N ASN A 461 10.63 -12.14 8.52
CA ASN A 461 11.65 -12.90 9.25
C ASN A 461 12.97 -12.12 9.39
N TYR A 462 13.38 -11.35 8.39
CA TYR A 462 14.56 -10.47 8.44
C TYR A 462 14.47 -9.38 9.50
N LEU A 463 13.26 -8.91 9.78
CA LEU A 463 12.97 -7.95 10.83
C LEU A 463 12.70 -8.62 12.18
N GLU A 464 12.92 -9.94 12.27
CA GLU A 464 12.67 -10.76 13.46
C GLU A 464 11.20 -10.64 13.93
N ILE A 465 10.30 -10.73 12.95
CA ILE A 465 8.84 -10.70 13.11
C ILE A 465 8.26 -12.02 12.60
N LEU A 466 7.40 -12.64 13.41
CA LEU A 466 6.60 -13.80 13.03
C LEU A 466 5.12 -13.41 12.96
N GLN A 467 4.41 -13.90 11.96
CA GLN A 467 2.99 -13.69 11.78
C GLN A 467 2.16 -14.76 12.53
N ASN A 468 2.66 -16.00 12.63
CA ASN A 468 2.09 -17.13 13.42
C ASN A 468 0.65 -17.56 13.05
N SER A 469 0.18 -17.23 11.86
CA SER A 469 -1.12 -17.61 11.28
C SER A 469 -1.03 -17.62 9.76
N ILE A 470 -0.05 -18.35 9.23
CA ILE A 470 0.24 -18.42 7.80
C ILE A 470 -0.80 -19.28 7.11
N TYR A 471 -1.60 -18.64 6.25
CA TYR A 471 -2.58 -19.28 5.39
C TYR A 471 -2.73 -18.41 4.13
N ALA A 472 -3.04 -19.01 2.98
CA ALA A 472 -3.26 -18.30 1.72
C ALA A 472 -4.36 -17.24 1.88
N ARG A 473 -5.38 -17.51 2.70
CA ARG A 473 -6.45 -16.54 3.00
C ARG A 473 -5.98 -15.25 3.68
N ASN A 474 -4.78 -15.27 4.27
CA ASN A 474 -4.15 -14.14 4.96
C ASN A 474 -3.11 -13.43 4.08
N ILE A 475 -3.05 -13.76 2.79
CA ILE A 475 -2.32 -13.02 1.77
C ILE A 475 -3.37 -12.46 0.81
N MET A 476 -3.44 -11.14 0.74
CA MET A 476 -4.40 -10.42 -0.06
C MET A 476 -3.77 -10.02 -1.39
N VAL A 477 -4.58 -9.97 -2.45
CA VAL A 477 -4.19 -9.50 -3.77
C VAL A 477 -5.19 -8.47 -4.28
N GLN A 478 -4.67 -7.44 -4.95
CA GLN A 478 -5.45 -6.45 -5.67
C GLN A 478 -4.80 -6.04 -7.00
N PRO A 479 -5.59 -5.47 -7.94
CA PRO A 479 -5.05 -4.91 -9.17
C PRO A 479 -4.04 -3.80 -8.90
N GLY A 480 -2.93 -3.80 -9.63
CA GLY A 480 -1.88 -2.79 -9.55
C GLY A 480 -1.43 -2.28 -10.93
N PRO A 481 -0.33 -1.51 -10.99
CA PRO A 481 0.43 -1.01 -9.84
C PRO A 481 -0.35 0.08 -9.10
N LEU A 482 -0.08 0.29 -7.80
CA LEU A 482 -0.86 1.26 -7.02
C LEU A 482 -0.53 2.73 -7.36
N SER A 483 0.61 2.98 -8.01
CA SER A 483 1.04 4.30 -8.50
C SER A 483 0.19 4.84 -9.65
N VAL A 484 -0.56 3.98 -10.35
CA VAL A 484 -1.47 4.42 -11.41
C VAL A 484 -2.90 4.58 -10.88
N HIS A 485 -3.68 5.44 -11.57
CA HIS A 485 -5.08 5.68 -11.24
C HIS A 485 -5.88 4.36 -11.16
N PRO A 486 -6.80 4.18 -10.20
CA PRO A 486 -7.54 2.93 -9.98
C PRO A 486 -8.19 2.33 -11.25
N SER A 487 -8.67 3.16 -12.18
CA SER A 487 -9.29 2.71 -13.43
C SER A 487 -8.31 2.12 -14.46
N LYS A 488 -7.00 2.30 -14.27
CA LYS A 488 -5.94 1.80 -15.16
C LYS A 488 -5.22 0.57 -14.59
N ARG A 489 -5.60 0.15 -13.38
CA ARG A 489 -4.97 -0.99 -12.71
C ARG A 489 -5.50 -2.30 -13.28
N SER A 490 -4.64 -3.31 -13.30
CA SER A 490 -4.98 -4.64 -13.79
C SER A 490 -4.38 -5.72 -12.89
N MET A 491 -4.80 -6.97 -13.11
CA MET A 491 -4.20 -8.14 -12.47
C MET A 491 -2.93 -8.62 -13.20
N GLU A 492 -2.47 -7.91 -14.22
CA GLU A 492 -1.19 -8.21 -14.90
C GLU A 492 0.00 -7.76 -14.06
N GLN A 493 -0.19 -6.76 -13.20
CA GLN A 493 0.80 -6.26 -12.24
C GLN A 493 0.15 -6.22 -10.84
N PRO A 494 -0.17 -7.37 -10.25
CA PRO A 494 -0.89 -7.42 -8.98
C PRO A 494 -0.03 -6.88 -7.83
N SER A 495 -0.70 -6.44 -6.76
CA SER A 495 -0.04 -6.05 -5.50
C SER A 495 -0.52 -6.97 -4.37
N PHE A 496 0.44 -7.49 -3.59
CA PHE A 496 0.18 -8.45 -2.51
C PHE A 496 0.38 -7.81 -1.13
N ARG A 497 -0.38 -8.28 -0.13
CA ARG A 497 -0.22 -7.83 1.27
C ARG A 497 -0.48 -8.98 2.23
N VAL A 498 0.39 -9.19 3.21
CA VAL A 498 0.20 -10.13 4.31
C VAL A 498 -0.62 -9.46 5.40
N ILE A 499 -1.67 -10.14 5.90
CA ILE A 499 -2.59 -9.62 6.91
C ILE A 499 -2.72 -10.55 8.12
N ASP A 500 -3.59 -10.15 9.07
CA ASP A 500 -4.02 -10.94 10.22
C ASP A 500 -2.91 -11.23 11.25
N PHE A 501 -2.28 -10.17 11.75
CA PHE A 501 -1.22 -10.25 12.77
C PHE A 501 -1.75 -10.40 14.20
N GLY A 502 -2.97 -10.91 14.40
CA GLY A 502 -3.54 -11.10 15.74
C GLY A 502 -2.73 -12.07 16.61
N ARG A 503 -1.95 -12.95 15.99
CA ARG A 503 -1.00 -13.87 16.65
C ARG A 503 0.46 -13.48 16.44
N GLY A 504 0.71 -12.33 15.83
CA GLY A 504 2.06 -11.87 15.50
C GLY A 504 2.91 -11.71 16.75
N GLU A 505 4.21 -11.99 16.60
CA GLU A 505 5.21 -11.85 17.65
C GLU A 505 6.44 -11.12 17.07
N VAL A 506 7.08 -10.29 17.89
CA VAL A 506 8.39 -9.69 17.61
C VAL A 506 9.42 -10.31 18.54
N PHE A 507 10.62 -10.62 18.03
CA PHE A 507 11.66 -11.30 18.79
C PHE A 507 12.00 -10.58 20.10
N SER A 508 12.15 -9.25 20.05
CA SER A 508 12.47 -8.44 21.23
C SER A 508 11.49 -8.67 22.37
N ASP A 509 10.19 -8.61 22.08
CA ASP A 509 9.10 -8.77 23.04
C ASP A 509 9.03 -10.23 23.52
N TRP A 510 9.10 -11.18 22.57
CA TRP A 510 9.09 -12.61 22.86
C TRP A 510 10.23 -13.02 23.80
N PHE A 511 11.42 -12.47 23.55
CA PHE A 511 12.64 -12.74 24.31
C PHE A 511 12.58 -12.07 25.68
N GLN A 512 12.17 -10.81 25.75
CA GLN A 512 12.03 -10.06 27.00
C GLN A 512 11.07 -10.74 27.97
N GLN A 513 9.91 -11.21 27.48
CA GLN A 513 8.91 -11.90 28.30
C GLN A 513 9.44 -13.21 28.93
N ARG A 514 10.36 -13.91 28.26
CA ARG A 514 10.86 -15.22 28.71
C ARG A 514 12.11 -15.14 29.57
N TYR A 515 13.00 -14.21 29.25
CA TYR A 515 14.36 -14.23 29.79
C TYR A 515 14.73 -12.98 30.59
N SER A 516 13.92 -11.90 30.52
CA SER A 516 14.21 -10.57 31.04
C SER A 516 15.54 -10.01 30.51
N LEU A 517 15.48 -8.99 29.63
CA LEU A 517 16.66 -8.41 28.99
C LEU A 517 17.72 -7.92 29.99
N ASP A 518 17.31 -7.45 31.18
CA ASP A 518 18.21 -6.96 32.23
C ASP A 518 19.17 -8.04 32.74
N ASN A 519 18.76 -9.31 32.68
CA ASN A 519 19.56 -10.43 33.13
C ASN A 519 20.58 -10.91 32.08
N MET A 520 20.61 -10.35 30.86
CA MET A 520 21.54 -10.78 29.81
C MET A 520 23.00 -10.38 30.09
N ARG A 521 23.24 -9.32 30.88
CA ARG A 521 24.61 -8.90 31.24
C ARG A 521 25.27 -10.01 32.06
N GLY A 522 26.14 -10.79 31.40
CA GLY A 522 26.86 -11.92 32.01
C GLY A 522 26.49 -13.30 31.44
N TRP A 523 25.58 -13.38 30.46
CA TRP A 523 25.34 -14.63 29.77
C TRP A 523 26.50 -14.98 28.84
N SER A 524 26.90 -16.25 28.84
CA SER A 524 27.83 -16.76 27.84
C SER A 524 27.18 -16.80 26.46
N SER A 525 27.97 -16.72 25.39
CA SER A 525 27.48 -16.85 24.01
C SER A 525 26.72 -18.17 23.77
N GLU A 526 27.07 -19.23 24.49
CA GLU A 526 26.34 -20.51 24.45
C GLU A 526 24.94 -20.41 25.07
N LYS A 527 24.82 -19.74 26.22
CA LYS A 527 23.52 -19.50 26.85
C LYS A 527 22.61 -18.63 25.99
N ILE A 528 23.18 -17.60 25.33
CA ILE A 528 22.43 -16.78 24.36
C ILE A 528 21.98 -17.64 23.17
N ARG A 529 22.87 -18.45 22.57
CA ARG A 529 22.49 -19.35 21.47
C ARG A 529 21.38 -20.32 21.88
N ALA A 530 21.45 -20.90 23.07
CA ALA A 530 20.42 -21.80 23.59
C ALA A 530 19.07 -21.08 23.80
N ALA A 531 19.08 -19.83 24.28
CA ALA A 531 17.86 -19.05 24.48
C ALA A 531 17.21 -18.55 23.18
N VAL A 532 18.01 -18.31 22.14
CA VAL A 532 17.52 -17.89 20.81
C VAL A 532 17.04 -19.08 19.97
N ARG A 533 17.51 -20.29 20.26
CA ARG A 533 17.18 -21.50 19.50
C ARG A 533 15.66 -21.71 19.28
N PRO A 534 14.77 -21.61 20.29
CA PRO A 534 13.34 -21.80 20.08
C PRO A 534 12.71 -20.79 19.11
N TRP A 535 13.24 -19.56 19.07
CA TRP A 535 12.78 -18.55 18.12
C TRP A 535 13.17 -18.91 16.69
N ARG A 536 14.40 -19.39 16.47
CA ARG A 536 14.85 -19.87 15.15
C ARG A 536 14.01 -21.04 14.67
N GLU A 537 13.70 -21.98 15.55
CA GLU A 537 12.84 -23.13 15.23
C GLU A 537 11.42 -22.68 14.83
N LYS A 538 10.84 -21.68 15.51
CA LYS A 538 9.56 -21.07 15.09
C LYS A 538 9.66 -20.42 13.71
N ARG A 539 10.73 -19.68 13.43
CA ARG A 539 10.96 -19.01 12.15
C ARG A 539 11.07 -20.02 10.99
N GLU A 540 11.82 -21.09 11.20
CA GLU A 540 11.96 -22.21 10.24
C GLU A 540 10.63 -22.95 10.04
N MET A 541 9.84 -23.11 11.10
CA MET A 541 8.50 -23.68 11.01
C MET A 541 7.57 -22.81 10.15
N GLN A 542 7.52 -21.49 10.41
CA GLN A 542 6.73 -20.55 9.62
C GLN A 542 7.14 -20.55 8.15
N GLU A 543 8.45 -20.62 7.87
CA GLU A 543 8.97 -20.68 6.50
C GLU A 543 8.53 -21.96 5.77
N ARG A 544 8.51 -23.10 6.46
CA ARG A 544 8.02 -24.36 5.89
C ARG A 544 6.52 -24.32 5.65
N GLU A 545 5.74 -23.81 6.60
CA GLU A 545 4.29 -23.65 6.47
C GLU A 545 3.93 -22.81 5.25
N ILE A 546 4.60 -21.67 5.03
CA ILE A 546 4.31 -20.83 3.85
C ILE A 546 4.68 -21.53 2.53
N ARG A 547 5.75 -22.33 2.49
CA ARG A 547 6.11 -23.08 1.28
C ARG A 547 5.08 -24.13 0.93
N GLU A 548 4.60 -24.84 1.94
CA GLU A 548 3.54 -25.84 1.78
C GLU A 548 2.25 -25.17 1.30
N GLU A 549 1.86 -24.07 1.95
CA GLU A 549 0.66 -23.31 1.60
C GLU A 549 0.72 -22.74 0.16
N LEU A 550 1.87 -22.21 -0.27
CA LEU A 550 2.07 -21.67 -1.61
C LEU A 550 2.46 -22.73 -2.66
N GLN A 551 2.54 -24.01 -2.27
CA GLN A 551 2.93 -25.11 -3.15
C GLN A 551 4.26 -24.86 -3.88
N LEU A 552 5.26 -24.35 -3.15
CA LEU A 552 6.57 -24.08 -3.71
C LEU A 552 7.41 -25.37 -3.78
N PRO A 553 8.12 -25.64 -4.90
CA PRO A 553 9.05 -26.76 -4.98
C PRO A 553 10.17 -26.64 -3.94
N MET A 554 10.60 -27.77 -3.39
CA MET A 554 11.71 -27.79 -2.43
C MET A 554 13.04 -27.23 -3.00
N HIS A 555 13.20 -27.26 -4.33
CA HIS A 555 14.44 -26.87 -5.02
C HIS A 555 14.54 -25.38 -5.38
N ILE A 556 13.52 -24.55 -5.11
CA ILE A 556 13.57 -23.10 -5.39
C ILE A 556 14.49 -22.33 -4.40
N THR A 557 15.09 -23.04 -3.42
CA THR A 557 16.06 -22.47 -2.47
C THR A 557 17.51 -22.74 -2.74
#